data_AF-A0A535NUC1-F1
#
_entry.id   AF-A0A535NUC1-F1
#
_cell.length_a   1.000
_cell.length_b   1.000
_cell.length_c   1.000
_cell.angle_alpha   90.00
_cell.angle_beta   90.00
_cell.angle_gamma   90.00
#
_symmetry.space_group_name_H-M   'P 1'
#
loop_
_entity.id
_entity.type
_entity.pdbx_description
1 polymer ?
#
loop_
_entity_poly.entity_id
_entity_poly.type
_entity_poly.pdbx_seq_one_letter_code
_entity_poly.pdbx_strand_id
1 'polypeptide(L)'
;MGVIDQRPSEREAVLLQASREELVERIGRTMRQDGSAQPLPGLHLYRHSLPLEQVYSLVEPSVCVVAQGSKEFLLGESRYRYDPFHYLLVTVDLPYVGQVLEASKERPFLSLRLDLAPTLVGEILVEAGHVSPQDTASVRAISVSPVDGHLLDAMVRVARLLDAPDEARVLLPLLTREIIYRLLRGEQGARLHHLAILRGYSFQG
;
A
#
# COMPACT_ATOMS: atom_id res chain seq x y z
N MET A 1 -7.37 -2.72 -31.09
CA MET A 1 -6.55 -1.71 -30.40
C MET A 1 -5.57 -2.49 -29.52
N GLY A 2 -4.31 -2.56 -29.91
CA GLY A 2 -3.35 -3.51 -29.34
C GLY A 2 -3.10 -3.25 -27.86
N VAL A 3 -3.23 -4.31 -27.06
CA VAL A 3 -2.67 -4.36 -25.70
C VAL A 3 -1.16 -4.24 -25.88
N ILE A 4 -0.61 -3.05 -25.64
CA ILE A 4 0.84 -2.88 -25.58
C ILE A 4 1.27 -3.65 -24.34
N ASP A 5 1.86 -4.83 -24.55
CA ASP A 5 2.66 -5.55 -23.56
C ASP A 5 3.86 -4.66 -23.21
N GLN A 6 3.66 -3.72 -22.28
CA GLN A 6 4.71 -2.85 -21.76
C GLN A 6 5.56 -3.67 -20.79
N ARG A 7 6.38 -4.57 -21.33
CA ARG A 7 7.45 -5.17 -20.54
C ARG A 7 8.34 -4.05 -20.01
N PRO A 8 8.62 -4.01 -18.70
CA PRO A 8 9.53 -3.01 -18.15
C PRO A 8 10.86 -3.06 -18.91
N SER A 9 11.44 -1.90 -19.16
CA SER A 9 12.82 -1.85 -19.65
C SER A 9 13.74 -2.58 -18.67
N GLU A 10 14.85 -3.13 -19.15
CA GLU A 10 15.82 -3.83 -18.29
C GLU A 10 16.25 -2.98 -17.09
N ARG A 11 16.39 -1.67 -17.31
CA ARG A 11 16.71 -0.70 -16.25
C ARG A 11 15.61 -0.61 -15.19
N GLU A 12 14.34 -0.55 -15.59
CA GLU A 12 13.21 -0.50 -14.66
C GLU A 12 13.08 -1.79 -13.87
N ALA A 13 13.30 -2.94 -14.52
CA ALA A 13 13.30 -4.23 -13.84
C ALA A 13 14.40 -4.30 -12.75
N VAL A 14 15.61 -3.81 -13.06
CA VAL A 14 16.71 -3.73 -12.10
C VAL A 14 16.37 -2.80 -10.92
N LEU A 15 15.80 -1.63 -11.18
CA LEU A 15 15.41 -0.68 -10.12
C LEU A 15 14.31 -1.22 -9.22
N LEU A 16 13.30 -1.87 -9.81
CA LEU A 16 12.23 -2.54 -9.06
C LEU A 16 12.79 -3.66 -8.18
N GLN A 17 13.72 -4.46 -8.71
CA GLN A 17 14.36 -5.52 -7.96
C GLN A 17 15.16 -4.98 -6.78
N ALA A 18 16.01 -3.97 -7.00
CA ALA A 18 16.80 -3.34 -5.94
C ALA A 18 15.90 -2.72 -4.86
N SER A 19 14.80 -2.07 -5.26
CA SER A 19 13.83 -1.49 -4.32
C SER A 19 13.14 -2.56 -3.46
N ARG A 20 12.80 -3.72 -4.05
CA ARG A 20 12.25 -4.86 -3.31
C ARG A 20 13.24 -5.44 -2.31
N GLU A 21 14.48 -5.66 -2.75
CA GLU A 21 15.56 -6.17 -1.88
C GLU A 21 15.80 -5.25 -0.69
N GLU A 22 15.80 -3.94 -0.92
CA GLU A 22 15.94 -2.95 0.15
C GLU A 22 14.76 -2.98 1.14
N LEU A 23 13.51 -3.14 0.66
CA LEU A 23 12.36 -3.33 1.56
C LEU A 23 12.52 -4.61 2.40
N VAL A 24 12.95 -5.72 1.80
CA VAL A 24 13.20 -6.97 2.54
C VAL A 24 14.22 -6.76 3.64
N GLU A 25 15.34 -6.10 3.33
CA GLU A 25 16.41 -5.80 4.28
C GLU A 25 15.91 -4.93 5.45
N ARG A 26 15.25 -3.81 5.16
CA ARG A 26 14.80 -2.85 6.19
C ARG A 26 13.69 -3.41 7.08
N ILE A 27 12.69 -4.04 6.48
CA ILE A 27 11.61 -4.67 7.24
C ILE A 27 12.18 -5.84 8.06
N GLY A 28 13.06 -6.66 7.48
CA GLY A 28 13.68 -7.79 8.17
C GLY A 28 14.56 -7.39 9.37
N ARG A 29 15.27 -6.25 9.27
CA ARG A 29 16.04 -5.69 10.40
C ARG A 29 15.15 -5.18 11.53
N THR A 30 14.05 -4.53 11.18
CA THR A 30 13.09 -3.93 12.13
C THR A 30 12.24 -5.01 12.81
N MET A 31 11.70 -5.95 12.03
CA MET A 31 10.85 -7.05 12.49
C MET A 31 11.67 -8.31 12.72
N ARG A 32 12.27 -8.47 13.91
CA ARG A 32 13.08 -9.67 14.24
C ARG A 32 12.26 -10.91 14.58
N GLN A 33 10.99 -10.72 14.95
CA GLN A 33 10.06 -11.79 15.31
C GLN A 33 8.77 -11.64 14.48
N ASP A 34 8.03 -12.74 14.36
CA ASP A 34 6.73 -12.73 13.70
C ASP A 34 5.72 -11.86 14.45
N GLY A 35 4.83 -11.20 13.71
CA GLY A 35 3.81 -10.31 14.25
C GLY A 35 3.68 -9.03 13.43
N SER A 36 3.08 -8.01 14.07
CA SER A 36 2.93 -6.68 13.51
C SER A 36 3.50 -5.61 14.43
N ALA A 37 4.02 -4.53 13.84
CA ALA A 37 4.48 -3.37 14.59
C ALA A 37 4.13 -2.07 13.86
N GLN A 38 4.02 -0.98 14.62
CA GLN A 38 3.83 0.37 14.09
C GLN A 38 5.00 1.27 14.52
N PRO A 39 6.17 1.18 13.87
CA PRO A 39 7.37 1.91 14.28
C PRO A 39 7.28 3.42 14.03
N LEU A 40 6.44 3.87 13.09
CA LEU A 40 6.17 5.28 12.82
C LEU A 40 4.65 5.51 12.72
N PRO A 41 4.14 6.74 12.98
CA PRO A 41 2.72 7.05 12.83
C PRO A 41 2.19 6.66 11.45
N GLY A 42 1.11 5.89 11.40
CA GLY A 42 0.50 5.39 10.15
C GLY A 42 1.31 4.32 9.37
N LEU A 43 2.51 3.95 9.81
CA LEU A 43 3.35 2.95 9.14
C LEU A 43 3.32 1.62 9.88
N HIS A 44 2.78 0.59 9.24
CA HIS A 44 2.65 -0.75 9.83
C HIS A 44 3.53 -1.75 9.08
N LEU A 45 4.26 -2.56 9.84
CA LEU A 45 5.09 -3.65 9.33
C LEU A 45 4.50 -4.98 9.78
N TYR A 46 4.64 -5.99 8.92
CA TYR A 46 4.21 -7.35 9.20
C TYR A 46 5.30 -8.34 8.85
N ARG A 47 5.50 -9.33 9.72
CA ARG A 47 6.39 -10.47 9.47
C ARG A 47 5.72 -11.77 9.86
N HIS A 48 5.79 -12.77 8.98
CA HIS A 48 5.36 -14.14 9.30
C HIS A 48 6.30 -15.15 8.68
N SER A 49 6.81 -16.08 9.49
CA SER A 49 7.77 -17.11 9.08
C SER A 49 7.09 -18.44 8.73
N LEU A 50 5.76 -18.48 8.75
CA LEU A 50 4.92 -19.60 8.35
C LEU A 50 3.70 -19.03 7.62
N PRO A 51 3.08 -19.81 6.70
CA PRO A 51 1.77 -19.45 6.17
C PRO A 51 0.78 -19.28 7.33
N LEU A 52 -0.03 -18.24 7.25
CA LEU A 52 -1.08 -17.98 8.22
C LEU A 52 -2.42 -18.29 7.59
N GLU A 53 -3.23 -19.04 8.32
CA GLU A 53 -4.63 -19.23 8.02
C GLU A 53 -5.42 -17.91 8.15
N GLN A 54 -6.72 -18.00 7.95
CA GLN A 54 -7.64 -16.87 7.90
C GLN A 54 -7.64 -16.04 9.20
N VAL A 55 -7.10 -14.82 9.13
CA VAL A 55 -7.15 -13.83 10.21
C VAL A 55 -8.19 -12.77 9.89
N TYR A 56 -9.10 -12.53 10.83
CA TYR A 56 -10.12 -11.50 10.75
C TYR A 56 -9.59 -10.19 11.35
N SER A 57 -9.68 -9.09 10.60
CA SER A 57 -9.28 -7.77 11.10
C SER A 57 -10.10 -6.67 10.44
N LEU A 58 -10.17 -5.51 11.10
CA LEU A 58 -10.55 -4.26 10.46
C LEU A 58 -9.31 -3.69 9.75
N VAL A 59 -9.50 -3.08 8.58
CA VAL A 59 -8.44 -2.33 7.90
C VAL A 59 -8.94 -0.93 7.60
N GLU A 60 -8.15 0.06 8.04
CA GLU A 60 -8.36 1.46 7.70
C GLU A 60 -7.89 1.74 6.26
N PRO A 61 -8.35 2.82 5.61
CA PRO A 61 -7.86 3.22 4.31
C PRO A 61 -6.33 3.26 4.27
N SER A 62 -5.74 2.50 3.36
CA SER A 62 -4.30 2.25 3.36
C SER A 62 -3.81 1.75 2.01
N VAL A 63 -2.52 1.94 1.76
CA VAL A 63 -1.79 1.26 0.69
C VAL A 63 -0.86 0.21 1.32
N CYS A 64 -0.84 -0.99 0.76
CA CYS A 64 0.01 -2.08 1.23
C CYS A 64 0.88 -2.61 0.08
N VAL A 65 2.16 -2.82 0.36
CA VAL A 65 3.12 -3.47 -0.54
C VAL A 65 3.73 -4.68 0.14
N VAL A 66 3.94 -5.75 -0.62
CA VAL A 66 4.64 -6.95 -0.15
C VAL A 66 6.09 -6.85 -0.59
N ALA A 67 7.02 -7.00 0.34
CA ALA A 67 8.44 -7.10 0.02
C ALA A 67 8.81 -8.55 -0.30
N GLN A 68 8.24 -9.52 0.43
CA GLN A 68 8.52 -10.94 0.29
C GLN A 68 7.30 -11.79 0.66
N GLY A 69 7.12 -12.91 -0.06
CA GLY A 69 5.97 -13.80 0.10
C GLY A 69 4.76 -13.30 -0.66
N SER A 70 3.57 -13.80 -0.32
CA SER A 70 2.32 -13.31 -0.91
C SER A 70 1.15 -13.45 0.07
N LYS A 71 0.13 -12.61 -0.13
CA LYS A 71 -1.04 -12.52 0.74
C LYS A 71 -2.32 -12.52 -0.09
N GLU A 72 -3.37 -13.12 0.46
CA GLU A 72 -4.73 -13.11 -0.09
C GLU A 72 -5.68 -12.43 0.88
N PHE A 73 -6.60 -11.64 0.35
CA PHE A 73 -7.72 -11.04 1.09
C PHE A 73 -9.03 -11.57 0.54
N LEU A 74 -9.93 -11.97 1.43
CA LEU A 74 -11.29 -12.36 1.10
C LEU A 74 -12.24 -11.25 1.55
N LEU A 75 -13.09 -10.79 0.62
CA LEU A 75 -14.19 -9.88 0.89
C LEU A 75 -15.46 -10.45 0.27
N GLY A 76 -16.34 -10.98 1.11
CA GLY A 76 -17.45 -11.82 0.66
C GLY A 76 -16.91 -13.04 -0.11
N GLU A 77 -17.36 -13.21 -1.36
CA GLU A 77 -16.90 -14.29 -2.24
C GLU A 77 -15.67 -13.91 -3.09
N SER A 78 -15.23 -12.64 -3.04
CA SER A 78 -14.12 -12.16 -3.86
C SER A 78 -12.77 -12.41 -3.19
N ARG A 79 -11.80 -12.88 -3.97
CA ARG A 79 -10.41 -13.08 -3.55
C ARG A 79 -9.48 -12.05 -4.19
N TYR A 80 -8.59 -11.47 -3.39
CA TYR A 80 -7.62 -10.46 -3.81
C TYR A 80 -6.23 -10.92 -3.38
N ARG A 81 -5.49 -11.55 -4.30
CA ARG A 81 -4.10 -11.95 -4.09
C ARG A 81 -3.16 -10.83 -4.53
N TYR A 82 -2.14 -10.56 -3.74
CA TYR A 82 -1.03 -9.69 -4.12
C TYR A 82 0.29 -10.22 -3.55
N ASP A 83 1.34 -9.87 -4.26
CA ASP A 83 2.71 -10.36 -4.10
C ASP A 83 3.67 -9.16 -4.31
N PRO A 84 5.00 -9.34 -4.39
CA PRO A 84 5.92 -8.22 -4.54
C PRO A 84 5.80 -7.43 -5.85
N PHE A 85 4.97 -7.87 -6.79
CA PHE A 85 4.71 -7.18 -8.04
C PHE A 85 3.41 -6.36 -8.01
N HIS A 86 2.67 -6.41 -6.91
CA HIS A 86 1.37 -5.76 -6.79
C HIS A 86 1.24 -5.01 -5.45
N TYR A 87 0.46 -3.93 -5.47
CA TYR A 87 0.03 -3.26 -4.25
C TYR A 87 -1.46 -3.46 -4.03
N LEU A 88 -1.87 -3.44 -2.76
CA LEU A 88 -3.27 -3.42 -2.34
C LEU A 88 -3.65 -1.99 -1.95
N LEU A 89 -4.78 -1.50 -2.46
CA LEU A 89 -5.40 -0.26 -2.01
C LEU A 89 -6.71 -0.58 -1.29
N VAL A 90 -6.84 -0.07 -0.07
CA VAL A 90 -8.07 -0.11 0.73
C VAL A 90 -8.58 1.33 0.85
N THR A 91 -9.87 1.53 0.56
CA THR A 91 -10.49 2.87 0.50
C THR A 91 -11.61 3.10 1.51
N VAL A 92 -12.01 2.07 2.27
CA VAL A 92 -13.03 2.17 3.32
C VAL A 92 -12.70 1.20 4.45
N ASP A 93 -13.21 1.50 5.64
CA ASP A 93 -13.13 0.59 6.78
C ASP A 93 -14.01 -0.63 6.55
N LEU A 94 -13.41 -1.82 6.53
CA LEU A 94 -14.15 -3.05 6.30
C LEU A 94 -13.50 -4.24 7.03
N PRO A 95 -14.31 -5.19 7.52
CA PRO A 95 -13.79 -6.45 8.02
C PRO A 95 -13.26 -7.27 6.85
N TYR A 96 -12.00 -7.69 6.91
CA TYR A 96 -11.41 -8.58 5.91
C TYR A 96 -10.91 -9.87 6.55
N VAL A 97 -10.83 -10.90 5.73
CA VAL A 97 -10.13 -12.13 6.08
C VAL A 97 -8.84 -12.18 5.28
N GLY A 98 -7.71 -12.09 5.97
CA GLY A 98 -6.38 -12.15 5.38
C GLY A 98 -5.76 -13.53 5.55
N GLN A 99 -5.08 -14.01 4.52
CA GLN A 99 -4.30 -15.24 4.54
C GLN A 99 -2.89 -14.98 3.99
N VAL A 100 -1.85 -15.40 4.71
CA VAL A 100 -0.48 -15.41 4.16
C VAL A 100 -0.28 -16.73 3.43
N LEU A 101 -0.03 -16.65 2.12
CA LEU A 101 0.07 -17.83 1.26
C LEU A 101 1.49 -18.41 1.22
N GLU A 102 2.50 -17.54 1.15
CA GLU A 102 3.90 -17.94 0.96
C GLU A 102 4.78 -17.33 2.05
N ALA A 103 5.30 -18.18 2.93
CA ALA A 103 6.24 -17.82 3.99
C ALA A 103 7.01 -19.05 4.50
N SER A 104 8.29 -18.87 4.83
CA SER A 104 9.10 -19.85 5.56
C SER A 104 10.05 -19.14 6.55
N LYS A 105 10.78 -19.90 7.36
CA LYS A 105 11.79 -19.34 8.29
C LYS A 105 12.93 -18.66 7.54
N GLU A 106 13.34 -19.23 6.42
CA GLU A 106 14.41 -18.73 5.55
C GLU A 106 13.91 -17.57 4.68
N ARG A 107 12.62 -17.59 4.33
CA ARG A 107 11.98 -16.59 3.48
C ARG A 107 10.62 -16.15 4.06
N PRO A 108 10.62 -15.35 5.15
CA PRO A 108 9.38 -14.93 5.79
C PRO A 108 8.55 -14.03 4.89
N PHE A 109 7.23 -14.05 5.04
CA PHE A 109 6.36 -13.00 4.52
C PHE A 109 6.72 -11.67 5.19
N LEU A 110 6.93 -10.64 4.38
CA LEU A 110 7.26 -9.28 4.83
C LEU A 110 6.42 -8.28 4.03
N SER A 111 5.67 -7.43 4.72
CA SER A 111 4.89 -6.37 4.08
C SER A 111 4.90 -5.07 4.86
N LEU A 112 4.67 -3.99 4.14
CA LEU A 112 4.57 -2.63 4.65
C LEU A 112 3.22 -2.06 4.26
N ARG A 113 2.50 -1.50 5.23
CA ARG A 113 1.23 -0.79 5.04
C ARG A 113 1.40 0.65 5.51
N LEU A 114 0.93 1.59 4.69
CA LEU A 114 0.87 3.00 5.03
C LEU A 114 -0.60 3.44 5.05
N ASP A 115 -1.02 4.01 6.17
CA ASP A 115 -2.37 4.54 6.35
C ASP A 115 -2.55 5.81 5.48
N LEU A 116 -3.74 5.94 4.89
CA LEU A 116 -4.11 7.03 4.00
C LEU A 116 -5.20 7.87 4.67
N ALA A 117 -4.79 8.96 5.31
CA ALA A 117 -5.72 9.89 5.94
C ALA A 117 -6.66 10.50 4.87
N PRO A 118 -7.99 10.33 4.98
CA PRO A 118 -8.93 10.83 3.98
C PRO A 118 -8.82 12.34 3.75
N THR A 119 -8.52 13.10 4.80
CA THR A 119 -8.28 14.56 4.73
C THR A 119 -7.11 14.90 3.83
N LEU A 120 -5.97 14.23 4.02
CA LEU A 120 -4.77 14.43 3.21
C LEU A 120 -5.01 14.02 1.75
N VAL A 121 -5.76 12.94 1.53
CA VAL A 121 -6.16 12.52 0.17
C VAL A 121 -7.01 13.61 -0.49
N GLY A 122 -7.96 14.21 0.25
CA GLY A 122 -8.76 15.35 -0.21
C GLY A 122 -7.93 16.59 -0.56
N GLU A 123 -6.95 16.94 0.28
CA GLU A 123 -6.03 18.06 0.02
C GLU A 123 -5.25 17.87 -1.29
N ILE A 124 -4.63 16.70 -1.48
CA ILE A 124 -3.85 16.40 -2.68
C ILE A 124 -4.73 16.37 -3.93
N LEU A 125 -5.97 15.88 -3.81
CA LEU A 125 -6.93 15.90 -4.91
C LEU A 125 -7.24 17.31 -5.40
N VAL A 126 -7.47 18.23 -4.47
CA VAL A 126 -7.71 19.65 -4.77
C VAL A 126 -6.47 20.28 -5.40
N GLU A 127 -5.29 20.06 -4.80
CA GLU A 127 -4.02 20.59 -5.33
C GLU A 127 -3.68 20.08 -6.73
N ALA A 128 -4.00 18.81 -7.02
CA ALA A 128 -3.80 18.21 -8.33
C ALA A 128 -4.83 18.66 -9.38
N GLY A 129 -5.79 19.51 -9.02
CA GLY A 129 -6.82 20.03 -9.91
C GLY A 129 -7.89 19.00 -10.30
N HIS A 130 -7.99 17.88 -9.56
CA HIS A 130 -8.94 16.83 -9.85
C HIS A 130 -10.27 17.08 -9.10
N VAL A 131 -11.02 18.06 -9.58
CA VAL A 131 -12.34 18.42 -9.02
C VAL A 131 -13.43 17.60 -9.73
N SER A 132 -13.83 16.49 -9.11
CA SER A 132 -15.02 15.64 -9.39
C SER A 132 -14.81 14.41 -10.31
N PRO A 133 -15.18 13.19 -9.86
CA PRO A 133 -15.33 12.02 -10.73
C PRO A 133 -16.71 12.00 -11.41
N GLN A 134 -16.75 11.63 -12.69
CA GLN A 134 -17.98 11.57 -13.51
C GLN A 134 -18.85 10.32 -13.31
N ASP A 135 -18.44 9.31 -12.53
CA ASP A 135 -19.30 8.15 -12.25
C ASP A 135 -18.84 7.41 -10.99
N THR A 136 -19.71 7.33 -9.98
CA THR A 136 -19.40 6.78 -8.64
C THR A 136 -20.06 5.42 -8.38
N ALA A 137 -20.70 4.80 -9.39
CA ALA A 137 -21.67 3.73 -9.15
C ALA A 137 -21.10 2.33 -8.84
N SER A 138 -19.78 2.12 -8.75
CA SER A 138 -19.23 0.77 -8.50
C SER A 138 -17.79 0.69 -7.95
N VAL A 139 -17.35 1.67 -7.15
CA VAL A 139 -15.99 1.64 -6.60
C VAL A 139 -15.87 0.53 -5.55
N ARG A 140 -15.12 -0.54 -5.88
CA ARG A 140 -14.77 -1.59 -4.93
C ARG A 140 -13.90 -1.03 -3.81
N ALA A 141 -14.25 -1.40 -2.58
CA ALA A 141 -13.55 -1.03 -1.35
C ALA A 141 -12.07 -1.45 -1.31
N ILE A 142 -11.76 -2.58 -1.96
CA ILE A 142 -10.42 -3.17 -2.08
C ILE A 142 -10.10 -3.37 -3.55
N SER A 143 -8.85 -3.13 -3.92
CA SER A 143 -8.34 -3.53 -5.24
C SER A 143 -6.83 -3.75 -5.24
N VAL A 144 -6.37 -4.57 -6.19
CA VAL A 144 -4.97 -4.93 -6.40
C VAL A 144 -4.56 -4.44 -7.79
N SER A 145 -3.41 -3.77 -7.86
CA SER A 145 -2.82 -3.28 -9.12
C SER A 145 -1.32 -3.54 -9.14
N PRO A 146 -0.68 -3.63 -10.33
CA PRO A 146 0.77 -3.73 -10.44
C PRO A 146 1.45 -2.55 -9.73
N VAL A 147 2.54 -2.83 -9.01
CA VAL A 147 3.37 -1.78 -8.42
C VAL A 147 4.35 -1.26 -9.46
N ASP A 148 4.33 0.04 -9.71
CA ASP A 148 5.34 0.68 -10.56
C ASP A 148 6.60 1.05 -9.76
N GLY A 149 7.69 1.31 -10.48
CA GLY A 149 8.99 1.61 -9.87
C GLY A 149 9.00 2.89 -9.03
N HIS A 150 8.16 3.86 -9.37
CA HIS A 150 8.12 5.13 -8.65
C HIS A 150 7.33 5.04 -7.34
N LEU A 151 6.21 4.32 -7.33
CA LEU A 151 5.47 4.03 -6.10
C LEU A 151 6.32 3.19 -5.16
N LEU A 152 6.99 2.16 -5.67
CA LEU A 152 7.85 1.31 -4.84
C LEU A 152 9.03 2.07 -4.25
N ASP A 153 9.70 2.92 -5.04
CA ASP A 153 10.80 3.78 -4.57
C ASP A 153 10.34 4.77 -3.48
N ALA A 154 9.14 5.34 -3.61
CA ALA A 154 8.56 6.17 -2.54
C ALA A 154 8.31 5.38 -1.25
N MET A 155 7.81 4.14 -1.36
CA MET A 155 7.62 3.23 -0.22
C MET A 155 8.96 2.81 0.42
N VAL A 156 10.01 2.61 -0.38
CA VAL A 156 11.39 2.40 0.11
C VAL A 156 11.88 3.62 0.89
N ARG A 157 11.64 4.84 0.39
CA ARG A 157 11.99 6.06 1.14
C ARG A 157 11.26 6.18 2.47
N VAL A 158 10.01 5.72 2.56
CA VAL A 158 9.31 5.61 3.85
C VAL A 158 9.98 4.58 4.76
N ALA A 159 10.36 3.41 4.23
CA ALA A 159 11.08 2.39 5.00
C ALA A 159 12.47 2.85 5.46
N ARG A 160 13.15 3.74 4.72
CA ARG A 160 14.42 4.37 5.13
C ARG A 160 14.30 5.16 6.43
N LEU A 161 13.12 5.72 6.72
CA LEU A 161 12.87 6.46 7.97
C LEU A 161 12.88 5.57 9.22
N LEU A 162 12.79 4.24 9.06
CA LEU A 162 12.93 3.30 10.19
C LEU A 162 14.32 3.39 10.84
N ASP A 163 15.33 3.74 10.05
CA ASP A 163 16.72 3.91 10.51
C ASP A 163 17.04 5.35 10.94
N ALA A 164 16.13 6.30 10.68
CA ALA A 164 16.28 7.72 10.99
C ALA A 164 14.97 8.31 11.57
N PRO A 165 14.54 7.85 12.77
CA PRO A 165 13.25 8.26 13.35
C PRO A 165 13.16 9.76 13.63
N ASP A 166 14.29 10.45 13.87
CA ASP A 166 14.33 11.90 14.10
C ASP A 166 13.92 12.68 12.84
N GLU A 167 14.18 12.14 11.64
CA GLU A 167 13.79 12.75 10.37
C GLU A 167 12.32 12.47 10.05
N ALA A 168 11.74 11.41 10.61
CA ALA A 168 10.41 10.92 10.26
C ALA A 168 9.33 11.97 10.49
N ARG A 169 9.45 12.81 11.53
CA ARG A 169 8.48 13.88 11.82
C ARG A 169 8.34 14.87 10.66
N VAL A 170 9.41 15.11 9.91
CA VAL A 170 9.44 16.06 8.80
C VAL A 170 9.23 15.35 7.46
N LEU A 171 9.90 14.23 7.24
CA LEU A 171 9.92 13.56 5.94
C LEU A 171 8.72 12.64 5.69
N LEU A 172 8.18 11.97 6.72
CA LEU A 172 7.07 11.04 6.54
C LEU A 172 5.84 11.73 5.92
N PRO A 173 5.39 12.91 6.41
CA PRO A 173 4.26 13.60 5.78
C PRO A 173 4.49 13.95 4.30
N LEU A 174 5.71 14.34 3.92
CA LEU A 174 6.06 14.69 2.54
C LEU A 174 6.03 13.46 1.63
N LEU A 175 6.59 12.34 2.09
CA LEU A 175 6.58 11.08 1.37
C LEU A 175 5.16 10.50 1.25
N THR A 176 4.35 10.61 2.29
CA THR A 176 2.93 10.19 2.24
C THR A 176 2.15 11.00 1.20
N ARG A 177 2.38 12.32 1.11
CA ARG A 177 1.78 13.17 0.06
C ARG A 177 2.20 12.73 -1.34
N GLU A 178 3.48 12.42 -1.53
CA GLU A 178 3.99 11.90 -2.80
C GLU A 178 3.31 10.57 -3.17
N ILE A 179 3.21 9.63 -2.22
CA ILE A 179 2.57 8.33 -2.42
C ILE A 179 1.10 8.51 -2.82
N ILE A 180 0.36 9.36 -2.12
CA ILE A 180 -1.04 9.68 -2.46
C ILE A 180 -1.12 10.23 -3.89
N TYR A 181 -0.27 11.18 -4.25
CA TYR A 181 -0.26 11.74 -5.60
C TYR A 181 0.03 10.68 -6.67
N ARG A 182 0.98 9.77 -6.42
CA ARG A 182 1.27 8.66 -7.34
C ARG A 182 0.08 7.72 -7.49
N LEU A 183 -0.57 7.37 -6.39
CA LEU A 183 -1.79 6.54 -6.40
C LEU A 183 -2.94 7.22 -7.16
N LEU A 184 -3.07 8.55 -7.08
CA LEU A 184 -4.04 9.33 -7.85
C LEU A 184 -3.78 9.28 -9.36
N ARG A 185 -2.50 9.27 -9.76
CA ARG A 185 -2.07 9.23 -11.16
C ARG A 185 -2.04 7.82 -11.75
N GLY A 186 -1.99 6.79 -10.91
CA GLY A 186 -1.95 5.39 -11.30
C GLY A 186 -3.32 4.80 -11.63
N GLU A 187 -3.35 3.49 -11.87
CA GLU A 187 -4.56 2.74 -12.28
C GLU A 187 -5.75 2.91 -11.32
N GLN A 188 -5.47 3.24 -10.07
CA GLN A 188 -6.44 3.23 -8.97
C GLN A 188 -6.90 4.64 -8.57
N GLY A 189 -6.53 5.67 -9.32
CA GLY A 189 -6.82 7.07 -8.99
C GLY A 189 -8.30 7.35 -8.76
N ALA A 190 -9.17 6.83 -9.63
CA ALA A 190 -10.63 6.97 -9.49
C ALA A 190 -11.20 6.38 -8.18
N ARG A 191 -10.52 5.38 -7.59
CA ARG A 191 -10.93 4.82 -6.29
C ARG A 191 -10.47 5.69 -5.13
N LEU A 192 -9.28 6.26 -5.24
CA LEU A 192 -8.73 7.16 -4.23
C LEU A 192 -9.52 8.48 -4.15
N HIS A 193 -10.12 8.91 -5.26
CA HIS A 193 -11.16 9.95 -5.27
C HIS A 193 -12.34 9.64 -4.33
N HIS A 194 -12.80 8.39 -4.30
CA HIS A 194 -13.93 8.00 -3.46
C HIS A 194 -13.61 8.07 -1.96
N LEU A 195 -12.38 7.71 -1.58
CA LEU A 195 -11.90 7.81 -0.20
C LEU A 195 -12.03 9.24 0.35
N ALA A 196 -11.67 10.26 -0.43
CA ALA A 196 -11.84 11.66 0.00
C ALA A 196 -13.31 12.06 0.15
N ILE A 197 -14.19 11.58 -0.74
CA ILE A 197 -15.61 11.95 -0.74
C ILE A 197 -16.36 11.29 0.43
N LEU A 198 -16.12 10.01 0.71
CA LEU A 198 -16.85 9.27 1.75
C LEU A 198 -16.64 9.81 3.17
N ARG A 199 -15.51 10.49 3.44
CA ARG A 199 -15.18 11.05 4.76
C ARG A 199 -15.18 12.59 4.80
N GLY A 200 -15.31 13.26 3.65
CA GLY A 200 -15.49 14.71 3.56
C GLY A 200 -16.85 15.22 4.07
N TYR A 201 -17.83 14.32 4.28
CA TYR A 201 -19.16 14.68 4.79
C TYR A 201 -19.28 14.78 6.32
N SER A 202 -18.18 14.66 7.08
CA SER A 202 -18.21 14.79 8.55
C SER A 202 -17.90 16.19 9.08
N PHE A 203 -17.66 17.19 8.22
CA PHE A 203 -17.43 18.58 8.64
C PHE A 203 -18.27 19.57 7.83
N GLN A 204 -19.58 19.56 8.06
CA GLN A 204 -20.41 20.77 8.04
C GLN A 204 -21.43 20.66 9.17
N GLY A 205 -21.13 21.31 10.29
CA GLY A 205 -22.00 21.55 11.43
C GLY A 205 -21.56 22.83 12.11
#